data_AF-A0A1E4L7Q0-F1
#
_entry.id   AF-A0A1E4L7Q0-F1
#
_cell.length_a   1.000
_cell.length_b   1.000
_cell.length_c   1.000
_cell.angle_alpha   90.00
_cell.angle_beta   90.00
_cell.angle_gamma   90.00
#
_symmetry.space_group_name_H-M   'P 1'
#
loop_
_entity.id
_entity.type
_entity.pdbx_description
1 polymer ?
#
loop_
_entity_poly.entity_id
_entity_poly.type
_entity_poly.pdbx_seq_one_letter_code
_entity_poly.pdbx_strand_id
1 'polypeptide(L)' 'MPKSASTARAELKSCFLSGFAADVITREFPQLAEKMHRSTAVLNWGSRHLEFLDDVRAG' A
#
# COMPACT_ATOMS: atom_id res chain seq x y z
N MET A 1 8.31 -0.30 20.58
CA MET A 1 8.29 -1.78 20.62
C MET A 1 8.57 -2.30 19.21
N PRO A 2 9.37 -3.36 19.02
CA PRO A 2 9.62 -3.91 17.69
C PRO A 2 8.31 -4.45 17.09
N LYS A 3 8.08 -4.19 15.79
CA LYS A 3 6.90 -4.68 15.06
C LYS A 3 6.90 -6.21 15.04
N SER A 4 5.73 -6.82 15.15
CA SER A 4 5.58 -8.27 15.08
C SER A 4 5.91 -8.80 13.67
N ALA A 5 6.29 -10.07 13.56
CA ALA A 5 6.57 -10.71 12.28
C ALA A 5 5.34 -10.80 11.34
N SER A 6 4.12 -10.81 11.88
CA SER A 6 2.89 -10.73 11.07
C SER A 6 2.69 -9.32 10.51
N THR A 7 2.89 -8.28 11.32
CA THR A 7 2.81 -6.88 10.90
C THR A 7 3.84 -6.58 9.81
N ALA A 8 5.10 -6.99 9.99
CA ALA A 8 6.16 -6.77 9.00
C ALA A 8 5.82 -7.40 7.63
N ARG A 9 5.27 -8.62 7.62
CA ARG A 9 4.83 -9.27 6.38
C ARG A 9 3.62 -8.59 5.75
N ALA A 10 2.69 -8.09 6.56
CA ALA A 10 1.53 -7.37 6.07
C ALA A 10 1.94 -6.04 5.40
N GLU A 11 2.88 -5.29 6.00
CA GLU A 11 3.42 -4.07 5.41
C GLU A 11 4.06 -4.32 4.05
N LEU A 12 4.93 -5.33 3.95
CA LEU A 12 5.56 -5.69 2.67
C LEU A 12 4.54 -6.05 1.60
N LYS A 13 3.51 -6.82 1.95
CA LYS A 13 2.44 -7.17 1.00
C LYS A 13 1.66 -5.94 0.56
N SER A 14 1.28 -5.07 1.49
CA SER A 14 0.55 -3.85 1.18
C SER A 14 1.35 -2.93 0.25
N CYS A 15 2.63 -2.70 0.55
CA CYS A 15 3.51 -1.89 -0.31
C CYS A 15 3.67 -2.51 -1.70
N PHE A 16 3.91 -3.83 -1.78
CA PHE A 16 4.05 -4.52 -3.06
C PHE A 16 2.76 -4.43 -3.90
N LEU A 17 1.60 -4.74 -3.32
CA LEU A 17 0.32 -4.72 -4.03
C LEU A 17 -0.04 -3.31 -4.51
N SER A 18 0.19 -2.31 -3.66
CA SER A 18 -0.06 -0.90 -3.98
C SER A 18 0.82 -0.42 -5.14
N GLY A 19 2.12 -0.74 -5.12
CA GLY A 19 3.04 -0.40 -6.22
C GLY A 19 2.70 -1.16 -7.50
N PHE A 20 2.53 -2.48 -7.42
CA PHE A 20 2.21 -3.31 -8.57
C PHE A 20 0.91 -2.89 -9.27
N ALA A 21 -0.16 -2.62 -8.50
CA ALA A 21 -1.41 -2.14 -9.08
C ALA A 21 -1.24 -0.79 -9.76
N ALA A 22 -0.48 0.13 -9.16
CA ALA A 22 -0.19 1.42 -9.76
C ALA A 22 0.58 1.29 -11.09
N ASP A 23 1.57 0.40 -11.15
CA ASP A 23 2.36 0.14 -12.37
C ASP A 23 1.48 -0.45 -13.48
N VAL A 24 0.62 -1.42 -13.15
CA VAL A 24 -0.32 -2.01 -14.12
C VAL A 24 -1.31 -0.97 -14.63
N ILE A 25 -1.93 -0.18 -13.73
CA ILE A 25 -2.90 0.84 -14.12
C ILE A 25 -2.23 1.92 -14.97
N THR A 26 -1.01 2.33 -14.65
CA THR A 26 -0.24 3.31 -15.43
C THR A 26 0.06 2.79 -16.83
N ARG A 27 0.44 1.52 -16.96
CA ARG A 27 0.80 0.91 -18.25
C ARG A 27 -0.41 0.64 -19.14
N GLU A 28 -1.46 0.08 -18.58
CA GLU A 28 -2.61 -0.42 -19.35
C GLU A 28 -3.75 0.60 -19.46
N PHE A 29 -3.85 1.56 -18.52
CA PHE A 29 -4.94 2.53 -18.44
C PHE A 29 -4.43 3.94 -18.07
N PRO A 30 -3.60 4.58 -18.90
CA PRO A 30 -2.96 5.86 -18.56
C PRO A 30 -3.96 6.98 -18.21
N GLN A 31 -5.10 7.04 -18.90
CA GLN A 31 -6.17 8.01 -18.64
C GLN A 31 -6.86 7.79 -17.27
N LEU A 32 -6.84 6.55 -16.77
CA LEU A 32 -7.35 6.22 -15.43
C LEU A 32 -6.30 6.50 -14.37
N ALA A 33 -5.02 6.24 -14.68
CA ALA A 33 -3.90 6.51 -13.79
C ALA A 33 -3.81 8.00 -13.40
N GLU A 34 -4.13 8.93 -14.31
CA GLU A 34 -4.20 10.37 -14.03
C GLU A 34 -5.17 10.73 -12.88
N LYS A 35 -6.18 9.90 -12.64
CA LYS A 35 -7.21 10.11 -11.61
C LYS A 35 -7.02 9.22 -10.37
N MET A 36 -5.95 8.43 -10.33
CA MET A 36 -5.73 7.42 -9.29
C MET A 36 -5.09 8.04 -8.05
N HIS A 37 -5.75 7.88 -6.90
CA HIS A 37 -5.15 8.16 -5.58
C HIS A 37 -4.61 6.86 -4.97
N ARG A 38 -3.32 6.83 -4.64
CA ARG A 38 -2.67 5.68 -4.03
C ARG A 38 -2.63 5.85 -2.51
N SER A 39 -3.22 4.90 -1.79
CA SER A 39 -3.12 4.80 -0.33
C SER A 39 -2.71 3.39 0.03
N THR A 40 -1.58 3.26 0.72
CA THR A 40 -1.08 1.97 1.21
C THR A 40 -1.40 1.85 2.69
N ALA A 41 -1.95 0.72 3.14
CA ALA A 41 -2.28 0.52 4.55
C ALA A 41 -2.20 -0.94 4.97
N VAL A 42 -2.09 -1.17 6.28
CA VAL A 42 -2.17 -2.48 6.91
C VAL A 42 -3.37 -2.52 7.83
N LEU A 43 -4.15 -3.61 7.75
CA LEU A 43 -5.22 -3.85 8.71
C LEU A 43 -4.67 -4.53 9.97
N ASN A 44 -4.81 -3.85 11.10
CA ASN A 44 -4.60 -4.44 12.41
C ASN A 44 -5.89 -5.17 12.83
N TRP A 45 -5.89 -6.49 12.71
CA TRP A 45 -7.06 -7.31 13.01
C TRP A 45 -7.50 -7.24 14.47
N GLY A 46 -6.58 -7.03 15.41
CA GLY A 46 -6.90 -6.97 16.84
C GLY A 46 -7.69 -5.71 17.22
N SER A 47 -7.31 -4.57 16.65
CA SER A 47 -7.99 -3.28 16.88
C SER A 47 -9.02 -2.92 15.80
N ARG A 48 -9.11 -3.72 14.71
CA ARG A 48 -9.83 -3.39 13.47
C ARG A 48 -9.46 -2.00 12.92
N HIS A 49 -8.22 -1.59 13.16
CA HIS A 49 -7.74 -0.29 12.75
C HIS A 49 -6.93 -0.41 11.46
N LEU A 50 -7.15 0.52 10.54
CA LEU A 50 -6.35 0.61 9.32
C LEU A 50 -5.17 1.55 9.62
N GLU A 51 -3.96 1.02 9.58
CA GLU A 51 -2.73 1.79 9.75
C GLU A 51 -2.21 2.15 8.36
N PHE A 52 -2.34 3.42 7.97
CA PHE A 52 -1.80 3.91 6.72
C PHE A 52 -0.28 3.92 6.78
N LEU A 53 0.35 3.38 5.73
CA LEU A 53 1.77 3.46 5.52
C LEU A 53 2.00 4.70 4.66
N ASP A 54 2.63 5.73 5.25
CA ASP A 54 3.06 6.88 4.49
C ASP A 54 3.93 6.41 3.32
N ASP A 55 3.60 6.89 2.13
CA ASP A 55 4.26 6.51 0.90
C ASP A 55 5.66 7.13 0.87
N VAL A 56 6.67 6.43 1.37
CA VAL A 56 8.09 6.88 1.40
C VAL A 56 8.71 6.94 -0.01
N ARG A 57 7.93 6.90 -1.09
CA ARG A 57 8.42 6.91 -2.48
C ARG A 57 7.75 7.95 -3.38
N ALA A 58 7.34 9.09 -2.84
CA ALA A 58 7.19 10.31 -3.62
C ALA A 58 8.51 11.10 -3.58
N GLY A 59 9.45 10.72 -4.44
CA GLY A 59 10.67 11.46 -4.76
C GLY A 59 10.92 11.36 -6.25
#